data_AF-A0A7C3BUZ1-F1
#
_entry.id   AF-A0A7C3BUZ1-F1
#
_cell.length_a   1.000
_cell.length_b   1.000
_cell.length_c   1.000
_cell.angle_alpha   90.00
_cell.angle_beta   90.00
_cell.angle_gamma   90.00
#
_symmetry.space_group_name_H-M   'P 1'
#
loop_
_entity.id
_entity.type
_entity.pdbx_description
1 polymer ?
#
loop_
_entity_poly.entity_id
_entity_poly.type
_entity_poly.pdbx_seq_one_letter_code
_entity_poly.pdbx_strand_id
1 'polypeptide(L)'
;MPYIAKLEKSGIPTVLIDFEDQFNMVKQTALRAGIPNARYIHASRILPGPEDVDTWMDKMMDALTTPLTEKEKESGTWAPSSDDRIIFEGTMDEAEEFFHQTEYIPH
;
A
#
# COMPACT_ATOMS: atom_id res chain seq x y z
N MET A 1 2.15 -6.67 5.74
CA MET A 1 3.62 -6.59 5.92
C MET A 1 4.00 -6.58 7.40
N PRO A 2 4.01 -7.74 8.09
CA PRO A 2 4.17 -7.76 9.55
C PRO A 2 5.58 -7.33 10.02
N TYR A 3 6.62 -7.74 9.29
CA TYR A 3 8.00 -7.44 9.66
C TYR A 3 8.37 -5.97 9.48
N ILE A 4 8.01 -5.37 8.34
CA ILE A 4 8.21 -3.94 8.05
C ILE A 4 7.54 -3.08 9.13
N ALA A 5 6.28 -3.38 9.46
CA ALA A 5 5.56 -2.65 10.49
C ALA A 5 6.21 -2.77 11.88
N LYS A 6 6.84 -3.89 12.21
CA LYS A 6 7.59 -4.05 13.47
C LYS A 6 8.81 -3.11 13.51
N LEU A 7 9.56 -3.01 12.42
CA LEU A 7 10.73 -2.15 12.32
C LEU A 7 10.36 -0.66 12.40
N GLU A 8 9.39 -0.23 11.59
CA GLU A 8 8.86 1.14 11.56
C GLU A 8 8.35 1.59 12.94
N LYS A 9 7.54 0.75 13.61
CA LYS A 9 7.03 1.04 14.96
C LYS A 9 8.12 1.06 16.03
N SER A 10 9.29 0.49 15.73
CA SER A 10 10.48 0.56 16.58
C SER A 10 11.39 1.75 16.22
N GLY A 11 10.95 2.62 15.31
CA GLY A 11 11.70 3.79 14.86
C GLY A 11 12.81 3.49 13.84
N ILE A 12 12.85 2.28 13.29
CA ILE A 12 13.85 1.87 12.30
C ILE A 12 13.29 2.17 10.90
N PRO A 13 13.93 3.06 10.11
CA PRO A 13 13.47 3.36 8.76
C PRO A 13 13.46 2.14 7.87
N THR A 14 12.39 1.98 7.10
CA THR A 14 12.30 0.96 6.05
C THR A 14 11.88 1.59 4.73
N VAL A 15 12.21 0.91 3.63
CA VAL A 15 11.81 1.30 2.28
C VAL A 15 11.31 0.05 1.58
N LEU A 16 10.13 0.13 0.98
CA LEU A 16 9.62 -0.94 0.13
C LEU A 16 9.84 -0.55 -1.34
N ILE A 17 10.46 -1.46 -2.08
CA ILE A 17 10.59 -1.39 -3.52
C ILE A 17 9.50 -2.27 -4.12
N ASP A 18 8.63 -1.69 -4.93
CA ASP A 18 7.54 -2.39 -5.61
C ASP A 18 7.22 -1.71 -6.95
N PHE A 19 6.39 -2.31 -7.78
CA PHE A 19 6.00 -1.71 -9.05
C PHE A 19 4.97 -0.60 -8.86
N GLU A 20 5.03 0.41 -9.75
CA GLU A 20 4.12 1.56 -9.73
C GLU A 20 2.64 1.16 -9.77
N ASP A 21 2.29 0.18 -10.59
CA ASP A 21 0.92 -0.33 -10.73
C ASP A 21 0.43 -1.10 -9.49
N GLN A 22 1.32 -1.50 -8.58
CA GLN A 22 0.99 -2.16 -7.31
C GLN A 22 0.85 -1.18 -6.14
N PHE A 23 1.06 0.12 -6.36
CA PHE A 23 1.07 1.15 -5.31
C PHE A 23 -0.19 1.13 -4.43
N ASN A 24 -1.37 0.95 -5.02
CA ASN A 24 -2.61 0.89 -4.26
C ASN A 24 -2.66 -0.32 -3.32
N MET A 25 -2.26 -1.51 -3.78
CA MET A 25 -2.21 -2.71 -2.95
C MET A 25 -1.21 -2.52 -1.79
N VAL A 26 -0.06 -1.94 -2.08
CA VAL A 26 0.98 -1.64 -1.09
C VAL A 26 0.45 -0.70 -0.02
N LYS A 27 -0.16 0.43 -0.42
CA LYS A 27 -0.73 1.43 0.49
C LYS A 27 -1.78 0.81 1.41
N GLN A 28 -2.69 0.01 0.87
CA GLN A 28 -3.72 -0.68 1.68
C GLN A 28 -3.10 -1.70 2.64
N THR A 29 -2.04 -2.39 2.21
CA THR A 29 -1.32 -3.34 3.06
C THR A 29 -0.59 -2.65 4.22
N ALA A 30 -0.02 -1.46 3.98
CA ALA A 30 0.61 -0.64 5.01
C ALA A 30 -0.41 -0.09 6.00
N LEU A 31 -1.54 0.43 5.49
CA LEU A 31 -2.65 0.90 6.31
C LEU A 31 -3.14 -0.21 7.24
N ARG A 32 -3.39 -1.40 6.69
CA ARG A 32 -3.78 -2.59 7.48
C ARG A 32 -2.74 -2.98 8.53
N ALA A 33 -1.45 -2.79 8.23
CA ALA A 33 -0.36 -3.07 9.16
C ALA A 33 -0.13 -1.96 10.21
N GLY A 34 -0.82 -0.83 10.07
CA GLY A 34 -0.72 0.30 10.99
C GLY A 34 0.49 1.20 10.75
N ILE A 35 0.94 1.30 9.50
CA ILE A 35 2.03 2.17 9.03
C ILE A 35 1.59 2.92 7.75
N PRO A 36 0.60 3.83 7.84
CA PRO A 36 -0.08 4.42 6.68
C PRO A 36 0.83 5.25 5.76
N ASN A 37 1.97 5.72 6.27
CA ASN A 37 2.89 6.60 5.56
C ASN A 37 4.27 5.93 5.34
N ALA A 38 4.33 4.62 5.12
CA ALA A 38 5.60 3.95 4.81
C ALA A 38 6.25 4.49 3.51
N ARG A 39 7.57 4.36 3.39
CA ARG A 39 8.34 4.81 2.23
C ARG A 39 8.27 3.79 1.09
N TYR A 40 8.05 4.29 -0.12
CA TYR A 40 7.92 3.48 -1.33
C TYR A 40 8.79 4.02 -2.45
N ILE A 41 9.43 3.11 -3.17
CA ILE A 41 10.20 3.38 -4.37
C ILE A 41 9.68 2.48 -5.47
N HIS A 42 9.43 3.06 -6.65
CA HIS A 42 8.94 2.31 -7.80
C HIS A 42 10.10 1.70 -8.58
N ALA A 43 10.09 0.37 -8.68
CA ALA A 43 10.92 -0.37 -9.63
C ALA A 43 10.28 -0.38 -11.02
N SER A 44 11.09 -0.51 -12.06
CA SER A 44 10.60 -0.65 -13.43
C SER A 44 10.05 -2.04 -13.68
N ARG A 45 8.93 -2.11 -14.40
CA ARG A 45 8.40 -3.36 -14.97
C ARG A 45 9.07 -3.77 -16.28
N ILE A 46 9.81 -2.86 -16.89
CA ILE A 46 10.29 -3.00 -18.27
C ILE A 46 11.81 -3.21 -18.27
N LEU A 47 12.53 -2.47 -17.41
CA LEU A 47 13.97 -2.56 -17.34
C LEU A 47 14.41 -3.85 -16.63
N PRO A 48 15.48 -4.51 -17.09
CA PRO A 48 16.15 -5.55 -16.33
C PRO A 48 16.60 -5.03 -14.97
N GLY A 49 16.49 -5.86 -13.93
CA GLY A 49 16.84 -5.49 -12.56
C GLY A 49 18.19 -4.76 -12.39
N PRO A 50 19.30 -5.24 -12.99
CA PRO A 50 20.58 -4.54 -12.89
C PRO A 50 20.59 -3.11 -13.45
N GLU A 51 19.84 -2.86 -14.53
CA GLU A 51 19.72 -1.52 -15.15
C GLU A 51 18.74 -0.63 -14.37
N ASP A 52 17.69 -1.23 -13.82
CA ASP A 52 16.69 -0.52 -13.02
C ASP A 52 17.26 -0.02 -11.69
N VAL A 53 18.16 -0.78 -11.05
CA VAL A 53 18.79 -0.44 -9.77
C VAL A 53 19.42 0.95 -9.78
N ASP A 54 20.07 1.32 -10.88
CA ASP A 54 20.73 2.63 -11.01
C ASP A 54 19.72 3.80 -10.95
N THR A 55 18.44 3.54 -11.22
CA THR A 55 17.39 4.59 -11.20
C THR A 55 16.87 4.90 -9.80
N TRP A 56 17.13 4.02 -8.82
CA TRP A 56 16.54 4.13 -7.49
C TRP A 56 17.47 3.83 -6.31
N MET A 57 18.67 3.28 -6.52
CA MET A 57 19.62 2.93 -5.46
C MET A 57 19.92 4.12 -4.53
N ASP A 58 20.23 5.29 -5.09
CA ASP A 58 20.53 6.49 -4.29
C ASP A 58 19.34 6.93 -3.45
N LYS A 59 18.12 6.86 -4.02
CA LYS A 59 16.88 7.18 -3.31
C LYS A 59 16.64 6.22 -2.15
N MET A 60 16.93 4.93 -2.34
CA MET A 60 16.82 3.92 -1.29
C MET A 60 17.82 4.21 -0.17
N MET A 61 19.07 4.53 -0.50
CA MET A 61 20.10 4.83 0.49
C MET A 61 19.76 6.07 1.31
N ASP A 62 19.31 7.14 0.67
CA ASP A 62 18.83 8.36 1.35
C ASP A 62 17.62 8.06 2.26
N ALA A 63 16.66 7.30 1.74
CA ALA A 63 15.47 6.91 2.48
C ALA A 63 15.74 5.88 3.61
N LEU A 64 16.85 5.15 3.61
CA LEU A 64 17.21 4.27 4.74
C LEU A 64 18.04 4.99 5.80
N THR A 65 18.76 6.04 5.41
CA THR A 65 19.65 6.79 6.31
C THR A 65 18.98 8.00 6.96
N THR A 66 17.91 8.51 6.34
CA THR A 66 17.08 9.58 6.92
C THR A 66 16.16 9.02 8.01
N PRO A 67 16.14 9.59 9.23
CA PRO A 67 15.21 9.17 10.28
C PRO A 67 13.74 9.29 9.85
N LEU A 68 12.86 8.52 10.49
CA LEU A 68 11.41 8.64 10.28
C LEU A 68 10.91 10.02 10.73
N THR A 69 10.11 10.66 9.89
CA THR A 69 9.38 11.88 10.21
C THR A 69 8.22 11.57 11.17
N GLU A 70 7.67 12.60 11.81
CA GLU A 70 6.51 12.43 12.70
C GLU A 70 5.29 11.85 11.97
N LYS A 71 5.10 12.19 10.69
CA LYS A 71 4.04 11.63 9.87
C LYS A 71 4.25 10.15 9.57
N GLU A 72 5.49 9.73 9.34
CA GLU A 72 5.84 8.32 9.10
C GLU A 72 5.71 7.47 10.37
N LYS A 73 5.88 8.09 11.55
CA LYS A 73 5.63 7.46 12.85
C LYS A 73 4.15 7.31 13.20
N GLU A 74 3.24 7.93 12.45
CA GLU A 74 1.81 7.73 12.64
C GLU A 74 1.50 6.22 12.58
N SER A 75 0.81 5.73 13.60
CA SER A 75 0.46 4.31 13.69
C SER A 75 -0.95 4.15 14.25
N GLY A 76 -1.52 2.97 14.02
CA GLY A 76 -2.85 2.62 14.49
C GLY A 76 -3.19 1.19 14.13
N THR A 77 -4.36 0.71 14.57
CA THR A 77 -4.91 -0.56 14.10
C THR A 77 -6.03 -0.22 13.12
N TRP A 78 -5.78 -0.41 11.82
CA TRP A 78 -6.89 -0.45 10.87
C TRP A 78 -7.59 -1.80 11.01
N ALA A 79 -8.64 -1.82 11.83
CA ALA A 79 -9.61 -2.89 11.84
C ALA A 79 -10.80 -2.41 11.00
N PRO A 80 -11.21 -3.12 9.93
CA PRO A 80 -12.51 -2.84 9.32
C PRO A 80 -13.57 -2.94 10.43
N SER A 81 -14.58 -2.06 10.40
CA SER A 81 -15.65 -2.16 11.38
C SER A 81 -16.23 -3.59 11.34
N SER A 82 -16.63 -4.10 12.51
CA SER A 82 -17.30 -5.39 12.61
C SER A 82 -18.68 -5.38 11.98
N ASP A 83 -19.13 -4.24 11.46
CA ASP A 83 -20.38 -4.13 10.73
C ASP A 83 -20.26 -5.01 9.49
N ASP A 84 -21.28 -5.83 9.30
CA ASP A 84 -21.24 -7.00 8.46
C ASP A 84 -20.64 -6.70 7.08
N ARG A 85 -19.81 -7.62 6.57
CA ARG A 85 -19.27 -7.56 5.20
C ARG A 85 -20.35 -7.84 4.15
N ILE A 86 -21.52 -7.26 4.34
CA ILE A 86 -22.70 -7.35 3.49
C ILE A 86 -22.67 -6.11 2.61
N ILE A 87 -22.33 -6.33 1.35
CA ILE A 87 -22.31 -5.27 0.32
C ILE A 87 -23.68 -5.05 -0.30
N PHE A 88 -24.64 -5.95 -0.04
CA PHE A 88 -26.01 -5.88 -0.54
C PHE A 88 -26.94 -6.76 0.31
N GLU A 89 -28.13 -6.25 0.62
CA GLU A 89 -29.24 -7.00 1.21
C GLU A 89 -30.52 -6.66 0.43
N GLY A 90 -31.23 -7.68 -0.08
CA GLY A 90 -32.39 -7.51 -0.93
C GLY A 90 -32.74 -8.78 -1.69
N THR A 91 -33.56 -8.64 -2.73
CA THR A 91 -33.98 -9.75 -3.59
C THR A 91 -32.92 -10.11 -4.63
N MET A 92 -33.09 -11.26 -5.31
CA MET A 92 -32.17 -11.69 -6.37
C MET A 92 -32.12 -10.71 -7.54
N ASP A 93 -33.27 -10.16 -7.95
CA ASP A 93 -33.36 -9.24 -9.08
C ASP A 93 -32.64 -7.92 -8.78
N GLU A 94 -32.78 -7.41 -7.55
CA GLU A 94 -32.07 -6.21 -7.09
C GLU A 94 -30.56 -6.46 -6.93
N ALA A 95 -30.16 -7.66 -6.52
CA ALA A 95 -28.76 -8.04 -6.49
C ALA A 95 -28.16 -8.08 -7.91
N GLU A 96 -28.92 -8.61 -8.88
CA GLU A 96 -28.50 -8.66 -10.28
C GLU A 96 -28.29 -7.25 -10.84
N GLU A 97 -29.19 -6.30 -10.56
CA GLU A 97 -29.00 -4.91 -10.95
C GLU A 97 -27.77 -4.28 -10.27
N PHE A 98 -27.59 -4.52 -8.96
CA PHE A 98 -26.46 -4.00 -8.19
C PHE A 98 -25.10 -4.50 -8.67
N PHE A 99 -24.94 -5.80 -8.91
CA PHE A 99 -23.67 -6.40 -9.31
C PHE A 99 -23.30 -6.15 -10.78
N HIS A 100 -24.27 -5.79 -11.62
CA HIS A 100 -24.04 -5.45 -13.03
C HIS A 100 -23.88 -3.94 -13.29
N GLN A 101 -23.83 -3.12 -12.24
CA GLN A 101 -23.46 -1.71 -12.38
C GLN A 101 -22.01 -1.63 -12.86
N THR A 102 -21.84 -1.30 -14.14
CA THR A 102 -20.52 -1.04 -14.71
C THR A 102 -20.24 0.46 -14.65
N GLU A 103 -19.30 0.85 -13.79
CA GLU A 103 -18.72 2.18 -13.84
C GLU A 103 -17.68 2.22 -14.97
N TYR A 104 -17.87 3.11 -15.95
CA TYR A 104 -16.85 3.37 -16.95
C TYR A 104 -15.70 4.13 -16.29
N ILE A 105 -14.56 3.45 -16.10
CA ILE A 105 -13.32 4.09 -15.63
C ILE A 105 -12.51 4.51 -16.87
N PRO A 106 -12.36 5.81 -17.17
CA PRO A 106 -11.55 6.26 -18.29
C PRO A 106 -10.07 5.88 -18.09
N HIS A 107 -9.43 5.46 -19.17
CA HIS A 107 -7.99 5.17 -19.24
C HIS A 107 -7.15 6.44 -19.31
#